data_AF-A0A2J1DTZ2-F1
#
_entry.id   AF-A0A2J1DTZ2-F1
#
_cell.length_a   1.000
_cell.length_b   1.000
_cell.length_c   1.000
_cell.angle_alpha   90.00
_cell.angle_beta   90.00
_cell.angle_gamma   90.00
#
_symmetry.space_group_name_H-M   'P 1'
#
loop_
_entity.id
_entity.type
_entity.pdbx_description
1 polymer ?
#
loop_
_entity_poly.entity_id
_entity_poly.type
_entity_poly.pdbx_seq_one_letter_code
_entity_poly.pdbx_strand_id
1 'polypeptide(L)'
;MHKISVIGAGNVGATLAQRLIEKDFADVVMLDVVEGIPQGKALDISQSASVLGFRHAITGSNDYADSWLGDSGDNRRHCPQTGHDP
;
A
#
# COMPACT_ATOMS: atom_id res chain seq x y z
N MET A 1 1.99 4.23 13.04
CA MET A 1 1.93 3.42 11.82
C MET A 1 3.07 3.87 10.92
N HIS A 2 3.77 2.94 10.28
CA HIS A 2 4.85 3.28 9.34
C HIS A 2 4.25 3.38 7.93
N LYS A 3 4.61 4.44 7.19
CA LYS A 3 4.21 4.64 5.79
C LYS A 3 5.48 4.63 4.94
N ILE A 4 5.51 3.76 3.93
CA ILE A 4 6.65 3.57 3.04
C ILE A 4 6.23 3.99 1.64
N SER A 5 6.97 4.91 1.04
CA SER A 5 6.79 5.29 -0.36
C SER A 5 7.79 4.53 -1.23
N VAL A 6 7.28 3.79 -2.22
CA VAL A 6 8.06 3.06 -3.22
C VAL A 6 8.03 3.86 -4.53
N ILE A 7 9.19 4.40 -4.91
CA ILE A 7 9.35 5.13 -6.17
C ILE A 7 9.73 4.14 -7.27
N GLY A 8 8.81 3.93 -8.21
CA GLY A 8 8.88 2.99 -9.34
C GLY A 8 7.94 1.79 -9.15
N ALA A 9 6.93 1.65 -10.00
CA ALA A 9 5.99 0.54 -10.09
C ALA A 9 6.44 -0.56 -11.09
N GLY A 10 7.73 -0.60 -11.43
CA GLY A 10 8.33 -1.69 -12.19
C GLY A 10 8.30 -3.02 -11.43
N ASN A 11 8.83 -4.08 -12.04
CA ASN A 11 8.79 -5.44 -11.46
C ASN A 11 9.39 -5.51 -10.04
N VAL A 12 10.49 -4.80 -9.80
CA VAL A 12 11.17 -4.79 -8.50
C VAL A 12 10.36 -4.01 -7.45
N GLY A 13 9.90 -2.80 -7.78
CA GLY A 13 9.13 -1.98 -6.85
C GLY A 13 7.76 -2.59 -6.51
N ALA A 14 7.11 -3.21 -7.50
CA ALA A 14 5.89 -3.98 -7.29
C ALA A 14 6.11 -5.15 -6.32
N THR A 15 7.18 -5.93 -6.54
CA THR A 15 7.53 -7.05 -5.66
C THR A 15 7.88 -6.58 -4.26
N LEU A 16 8.61 -5.47 -4.12
CA LEU A 16 8.94 -4.87 -2.83
C LEU A 16 7.67 -4.46 -2.08
N ALA A 17 6.77 -3.72 -2.75
CA ALA A 17 5.49 -3.29 -2.18
C ALA A 17 4.64 -4.48 -1.71
N GLN A 18 4.56 -5.52 -2.53
CA GLN A 18 3.86 -6.76 -2.17
C GLN A 18 4.48 -7.42 -0.93
N ARG A 19 5.81 -7.56 -0.86
CA ARG A 19 6.46 -8.17 0.31
C ARG A 19 6.32 -7.35 1.60
N LEU A 20 6.23 -6.03 1.49
CA LEU A 20 6.00 -5.14 2.63
C LEU A 20 4.58 -5.31 3.19
N ILE A 21 3.58 -5.39 2.30
CA ILE A 21 2.18 -5.54 2.70
C ILE A 21 1.87 -6.95 3.19
N GLU A 22 2.41 -7.99 2.55
CA GLU A 22 2.24 -9.39 2.94
C GLU A 22 2.81 -9.68 4.34
N LYS A 23 3.82 -8.92 4.75
CA LYS A 23 4.43 -8.99 6.08
C LYS A 23 3.71 -8.12 7.12
N ASP A 24 2.63 -7.46 6.73
CA ASP A 24 1.87 -6.52 7.53
C ASP A 24 2.79 -5.49 8.25
N PHE A 25 3.75 -4.91 7.51
CA PHE A 25 4.77 -4.05 8.10
C PHE A 25 4.42 -2.56 8.11
N ALA A 26 3.84 -2.06 7.01
CA ALA A 26 3.61 -0.64 6.77
C ALA A 26 2.58 -0.40 5.67
N ASP A 27 1.96 0.78 5.67
CA ASP A 27 1.16 1.25 4.54
C ASP A 27 2.08 1.66 3.39
N VAL A 28 1.74 1.27 2.17
CA VAL A 28 2.60 1.46 1.00
C VAL A 28 1.99 2.43 0.01
N VAL A 29 2.76 3.43 -0.41
CA VAL A 29 2.41 4.29 -1.55
C VAL A 29 3.35 3.98 -2.71
N MET A 30 2.79 3.52 -3.82
CA MET A 30 3.54 3.22 -5.03
C MET A 30 3.42 4.41 -5.99
N LEU A 31 4.57 4.99 -6.33
CA LEU A 31 4.65 6.09 -7.28
C LEU A 31 5.30 5.64 -8.58
N ASP A 32 4.74 6.04 -9.71
CA ASP A 32 5.38 5.86 -11.02
C ASP A 32 5.10 7.07 -11.92
N VAL A 33 5.93 7.26 -12.95
CA VAL A 33 5.71 8.25 -14.00
C VAL A 33 4.68 7.76 -15.03
N VAL A 34 4.53 6.45 -15.17
CA VAL A 34 3.58 5.84 -16.11
C VAL A 34 2.22 5.75 -15.45
N GLU A 35 1.24 6.42 -16.01
CA GLU A 35 -0.15 6.42 -15.54
C GLU A 35 -0.77 5.01 -15.63
N GLY A 36 -1.61 4.66 -14.66
CA GLY A 36 -2.40 3.42 -14.64
C GLY A 36 -1.64 2.19 -14.13
N ILE A 37 -0.32 2.13 -14.26
CA ILE A 37 0.50 1.02 -13.75
C ILE A 37 0.48 0.95 -12.21
N PRO A 38 0.84 2.01 -11.46
CA PRO A 38 0.88 1.93 -10.00
C PRO A 38 -0.51 1.68 -9.41
N GLN A 39 -1.56 2.27 -9.99
CA GLN A 39 -2.95 2.08 -9.56
C GLN A 39 -3.41 0.64 -9.79
N GLY A 40 -3.14 0.08 -10.97
CA GLY A 40 -3.52 -1.30 -11.30
C GLY A 40 -2.84 -2.31 -10.39
N LYS A 41 -1.53 -2.15 -10.15
CA LYS A 41 -0.77 -3.02 -9.26
C LYS A 41 -1.18 -2.88 -7.79
N ALA A 42 -1.42 -1.66 -7.33
CA ALA A 42 -1.92 -1.44 -5.97
C ALA A 42 -3.31 -2.09 -5.77
N LEU A 43 -4.20 -1.97 -6.76
CA LEU A 43 -5.52 -2.61 -6.71
C LEU A 43 -5.41 -4.14 -6.67
N ASP A 44 -4.60 -4.73 -7.55
CA ASP A 44 -4.36 -6.18 -7.61
C ASP A 44 -3.86 -6.71 -6.26
N ILE A 45 -2.85 -6.05 -5.68
CA ILE A 45 -2.34 -6.42 -4.36
C ILE A 45 -3.44 -6.25 -3.30
N SER A 46 -4.16 -5.12 -3.27
CA SER A 46 -5.20 -4.88 -2.26
C SER A 46 -6.33 -5.92 -2.27
N GLN A 47 -6.67 -6.48 -3.43
CA GLN A 47 -7.69 -7.52 -3.56
C GLN A 47 -7.24 -8.87 -2.99
N SER A 48 -5.92 -9.10 -2.90
CA SER A 48 -5.36 -10.29 -2.25
C SER A 48 -5.42 -10.23 -0.71
N ALA A 49 -5.76 -9.08 -0.13
CA ALA A 49 -5.78 -8.86 1.33
C ALA A 49 -6.67 -9.86 2.09
N SER A 50 -7.85 -10.18 1.55
CA SER A 50 -8.78 -11.12 2.20
C SER A 50 -8.25 -12.56 2.23
N VAL A 51 -7.38 -12.91 1.29
CA VAL A 51 -6.79 -14.24 1.17
C VAL A 51 -5.51 -14.34 1.99
N LEU A 52 -4.67 -13.30 1.96
CA LEU A 52 -3.36 -13.27 2.62
C LEU A 52 -3.42 -12.74 4.05
N GLY A 53 -4.51 -12.08 4.44
CA GLY A 53 -4.77 -11.65 5.82
C GLY A 53 -4.04 -10.39 6.27
N PHE A 54 -3.48 -9.58 5.36
CA PHE A 54 -2.83 -8.32 5.73
C PHE A 54 -3.85 -7.19 5.92
N ARG A 55 -3.51 -6.23 6.78
CA ARG A 55 -4.38 -5.11 7.19
C ARG A 55 -3.93 -3.78 6.62
N HIS A 56 -2.65 -3.66 6.27
CA HIS A 56 -2.10 -2.43 5.71
C HIS A 56 -2.66 -2.07 4.33
N ALA A 57 -2.72 -0.77 4.07
CA ALA A 57 -3.20 -0.24 2.80
C ALA A 57 -2.06 -0.07 1.79
N ILE A 58 -2.38 -0.33 0.52
CA ILE A 58 -1.51 -0.01 -0.62
C ILE A 58 -2.24 0.93 -1.57
N THR A 59 -1.59 2.02 -1.96
CA THR A 59 -2.14 3.04 -2.86
C THR A 59 -1.17 3.31 -4.00
N GLY A 60 -1.68 3.42 -5.23
CA GLY A 60 -0.90 3.84 -6.39
C GLY A 60 -1.19 5.29 -6.74
N SER A 61 -0.16 6.10 -6.98
CA SER A 61 -0.29 7.48 -7.47
C SER A 61 0.78 7.81 -8.49
N ASN A 62 0.57 8.88 -9.26
CA ASN A 62 1.56 9.47 -10.15
C ASN A 62 2.11 10.80 -9.60
N ASP A 63 1.48 11.33 -8.55
CA ASP A 63 1.85 12.62 -7.98
C ASP A 63 2.77 12.44 -6.78
N TYR A 64 3.93 13.11 -6.84
CA TYR A 64 4.87 13.14 -5.72
C TYR A 64 4.28 13.78 -4.46
N ALA A 65 3.21 14.58 -4.59
CA ALA A 65 2.48 15.11 -3.44
C ALA A 65 1.95 13.99 -2.52
N ASP A 66 1.61 12.83 -3.09
CA ASP A 66 1.06 11.68 -2.33
C ASP A 66 2.14 10.85 -1.62
N SER A 67 3.42 11.05 -1.96
CA SER A 67 4.55 10.49 -1.18
C SER A 67 4.67 11.13 0.19
N TRP A 68 4.09 12.32 0.37
CA TRP A 68 4.29 13.08 1.57
C TRP A 68 3.64 12.36 2.76
N LEU A 69 4.41 12.28 3.83
CA LEU A 69 4.09 11.64 5.11
C LEU A 69 3.06 12.42 5.92
N GLY A 70 2.47 13.47 5.34
CA GLY A 70 1.29 14.09 5.90
C GLY A 70 0.16 13.08 5.99
N ASP A 71 -0.57 13.18 7.09
CA ASP A 71 -1.85 12.51 7.32
C ASP A 71 -2.90 13.02 6.31
N SER A 72 -2.69 12.72 5.04
CA SER A 72 -3.59 13.04 3.94
C SER A 72 -4.70 11.99 3.91
N GLY A 73 -5.47 11.91 5.00
CA GLY A 73 -6.88 11.56 4.92
C GLY A 73 -7.28 10.08 4.82
N ASP A 74 -6.54 9.11 5.37
CA ASP A 74 -7.17 7.80 5.61
C ASP A 74 -8.04 7.86 6.87
N ASN A 75 -9.30 8.26 6.69
CA ASN A 75 -10.34 8.30 7.73
C ASN A 75 -10.73 6.90 8.24
N ARG A 76 -10.04 5.82 7.86
CA ARG A 76 -10.35 4.44 8.29
C ARG A 76 -9.66 4.03 9.59
N ARG A 77 -9.57 4.95 10.55
CA ARG A 77 -9.31 4.64 11.98
C ARG A 77 -10.44 3.84 12.65
N HIS A 78 -11.18 3.02 11.89
CA HIS A 78 -12.27 2.21 12.41
C HIS A 78 -12.51 0.96 11.55
N CYS A 79 -11.73 -0.09 11.81
CA CYS A 79 -12.27 -1.44 11.80
C CYS A 79 -11.94 -2.04 13.18
N PRO A 80 -12.94 -2.43 13.98
CA PRO A 80 -12.72 -2.88 15.35
C PRO A 80 -11.80 -4.11 15.35
N GLN A 81 -11.05 -4.26 16.43
CA GLN A 81 -10.06 -5.30 16.66
C GLN A 81 -10.61 -6.71 16.40
N THR A 82 -10.60 -7.18 15.16
CA THR A 82 -10.89 -8.57 14.83
C THR A 82 -9.58 -9.35 14.83
N GLY A 83 -9.16 -9.72 16.04
CA GLY A 83 -8.74 -11.09 16.35
C GLY A 83 -7.63 -11.73 15.54
N HIS A 84 -6.48 -11.08 15.39
CA HIS A 84 -5.23 -11.82 15.30
C HIS A 84 -4.03 -10.97 15.75
N ASP A 85 -3.86 -10.86 17.06
CA ASP A 85 -2.52 -10.82 17.66
C ASP A 85 -2.25 -12.25 18.17
N PRO A 86 -0.98 -12.71 18.23
CA PRO A 86 -0.60 -14.13 18.33
C PRO A 86 -1.22 -14.92 19.49
#